data_AF-A0A917C130-F1
#
_entry.id   AF-A0A917C130-F1
#
_cell.length_a   1.000
_cell.length_b   1.000
_cell.length_c   1.000
_cell.angle_alpha   90.00
_cell.angle_beta   90.00
_cell.angle_gamma   90.00
#
_symmetry.space_group_name_H-M   'P 1'
#
loop_
_entity.id
_entity.type
_entity.pdbx_description
1 polymer ?
#
loop_
_entity_poly.entity_id
_entity_poly.type
_entity_poly.pdbx_seq_one_letter_code
_entity_poly.pdbx_strand_id
1 'polypeptide(L)'
;MVETGRAMDESREIILSPSDNSLYQKLNASLQDLDSCYEFGAFILKKGWKAKPWSRGSIYLQQSAFVAAMVASYGRAVIKSRMHGKMMHFPEELLREFNEAEMAIHGRMKWLRNKIYAHSDGESYKVRPWRSSAHSDIYQNPTHEMGHEDIRLLQGMCLKVLAGIKERMAAIKAAYP
;
A
#
# COMPACT_ATOMS: atom_id res chain seq x y z
N MET A 1 29.62 -24.59 34.71
CA MET A 1 28.28 -24.59 34.07
C MET A 1 27.51 -23.44 34.69
N VAL A 2 27.29 -22.37 33.94
CA VAL A 2 26.48 -21.23 34.38
C VAL A 2 25.16 -21.35 33.63
N GLU A 3 24.11 -21.77 34.35
CA GLU A 3 22.74 -21.70 33.84
C GLU A 3 22.33 -20.23 33.81
N THR A 4 22.41 -19.63 32.62
CA THR A 4 21.73 -18.36 32.35
C THR A 4 20.24 -18.65 32.22
N GLY A 5 19.52 -18.55 33.35
CA GLY A 5 18.07 -18.50 33.37
C GLY A 5 17.59 -17.33 32.51
N ARG A 6 17.16 -17.63 31.29
CA ARG A 6 16.41 -16.70 30.45
C ARG A 6 15.08 -16.51 31.17
N ALA A 7 14.89 -15.37 31.84
CA ALA A 7 13.59 -14.99 32.35
C ALA A 7 12.61 -15.08 31.17
N MET A 8 11.69 -16.04 31.22
CA MET A 8 10.55 -16.04 30.31
C MET A 8 9.72 -14.83 30.70
N ASP A 9 9.72 -13.82 29.83
CA ASP A 9 8.83 -12.67 29.93
C ASP A 9 7.40 -13.21 30.03
N GLU A 10 6.75 -13.02 31.19
CA GLU A 10 5.40 -13.55 31.44
C GLU A 10 4.44 -12.87 30.46
N SER A 11 4.01 -13.60 29.43
CA SER A 11 3.08 -13.09 28.43
C SER A 11 1.73 -12.82 29.09
N ARG A 12 1.37 -11.54 29.23
CA ARG A 12 0.06 -11.08 29.71
C ARG A 12 -0.70 -10.35 28.62
N GLU A 13 -2.01 -10.56 28.57
CA GLU A 13 -2.89 -9.80 27.69
C GLU A 13 -3.06 -8.37 28.22
N ILE A 14 -2.93 -7.38 27.33
CA ILE A 14 -3.15 -5.96 27.66
C ILE A 14 -4.55 -5.58 27.15
N ILE A 15 -5.41 -5.10 28.05
CA ILE A 15 -6.74 -4.60 27.70
C ILE A 15 -6.65 -3.12 27.36
N LEU A 16 -6.73 -2.79 26.07
CA LEU A 16 -6.70 -1.42 25.58
C LEU A 16 -8.09 -0.77 25.69
N SER A 17 -8.12 0.57 25.83
CA SER A 17 -9.37 1.32 25.69
C SER A 17 -9.97 1.10 24.28
N PRO A 18 -11.29 1.24 24.08
CA PRO A 18 -11.91 1.01 22.77
C PRO A 18 -11.30 1.87 21.64
N SER A 19 -10.89 3.11 21.96
CA SER A 19 -10.24 4.01 21.00
C SER A 19 -8.86 3.52 20.62
N ASP A 20 -8.04 3.16 21.61
CA ASP A 20 -6.66 2.71 21.37
C ASP A 20 -6.63 1.34 20.73
N ASN A 21 -7.55 0.43 21.08
CA ASN A 21 -7.69 -0.85 20.41
C ASN A 21 -8.01 -0.66 18.91
N SER A 22 -8.94 0.24 18.58
CA SER A 22 -9.30 0.53 17.18
C SER A 22 -8.11 1.12 16.40
N LEU A 23 -7.34 2.02 17.03
CA LEU A 23 -6.14 2.59 16.42
C LEU A 23 -5.05 1.52 16.26
N TYR A 24 -4.78 0.75 17.31
CA TYR A 24 -3.80 -0.33 17.30
C TYR A 24 -4.08 -1.35 16.20
N GLN A 25 -5.34 -1.75 16.01
CA GLN A 25 -5.73 -2.65 14.94
C GLN A 25 -5.59 -2.03 13.54
N LYS A 26 -5.95 -0.75 13.37
CA LYS A 26 -5.70 -0.02 12.11
C LYS A 26 -4.20 0.01 11.79
N LEU A 27 -3.36 0.33 12.78
CA LEU A 27 -1.91 0.36 12.65
C LEU A 27 -1.34 -1.02 12.30
N ASN A 28 -1.78 -2.06 13.00
CA ASN A 28 -1.34 -3.44 12.74
C ASN A 28 -1.73 -3.93 11.35
N ALA A 29 -2.95 -3.65 10.89
CA ALA A 29 -3.37 -3.96 9.51
C ALA A 29 -2.55 -3.17 8.49
N SER A 30 -2.27 -1.90 8.78
CA SER A 30 -1.46 -1.04 7.90
C SER A 30 -0.01 -1.52 7.78
N LEU A 31 0.57 -2.13 8.82
CA LEU A 31 1.90 -2.75 8.74
C LEU A 31 1.95 -3.82 7.65
N GLN A 32 0.97 -4.75 7.65
CA GLN A 32 0.90 -5.84 6.69
C GLN A 32 0.73 -5.34 5.25
N ASP A 33 -0.13 -4.34 5.08
CA ASP A 33 -0.38 -3.71 3.78
C ASP A 33 0.86 -2.95 3.24
N LEU A 34 1.62 -2.27 4.10
CA LEU A 34 2.85 -1.57 3.72
C LEU A 34 3.99 -2.53 3.42
N ASP A 35 4.10 -3.62 4.17
CA ASP A 35 5.08 -4.69 3.92
C ASP A 35 4.81 -5.38 2.58
N SER A 36 3.55 -5.76 2.32
CA SER A 36 3.13 -6.29 1.02
C SER A 36 3.44 -5.33 -0.12
N CYS A 37 3.14 -4.04 0.05
CA CYS A 37 3.49 -3.00 -0.94
C CYS A 37 4.99 -3.00 -1.24
N TYR A 38 5.83 -3.01 -0.19
CA TYR A 38 7.27 -3.04 -0.31
C TYR A 38 7.75 -4.30 -1.08
N GLU A 39 7.22 -5.47 -0.74
CA GLU A 39 7.59 -6.75 -1.38
C GLU A 39 7.21 -6.81 -2.85
N PHE A 40 6.01 -6.35 -3.22
CA PHE A 40 5.60 -6.29 -4.62
C PHE A 40 6.51 -5.36 -5.44
N GLY A 41 6.84 -4.19 -4.89
CA GLY A 41 7.81 -3.28 -5.48
C GLY A 41 9.19 -3.92 -5.65
N ALA A 42 9.68 -4.61 -4.60
CA ALA A 42 10.95 -5.31 -4.60
C ALA A 42 10.98 -6.39 -5.70
N PHE A 43 9.88 -7.12 -5.86
CA PHE A 43 9.77 -8.16 -6.87
C PHE A 43 9.83 -7.59 -8.29
N ILE A 44 9.11 -6.50 -8.58
CA ILE A 44 9.17 -5.81 -9.88
C ILE A 44 10.61 -5.36 -10.17
N LEU A 45 11.27 -4.72 -9.21
CA LEU A 45 12.65 -4.25 -9.36
C LEU A 45 13.64 -5.39 -9.58
N LYS A 46 13.52 -6.47 -8.79
CA LYS A 46 14.35 -7.68 -8.92
C LYS A 46 14.22 -8.32 -10.31
N LYS A 47 13.02 -8.31 -10.87
CA LYS A 47 12.76 -8.85 -12.23
C LYS A 47 13.15 -7.86 -13.34
N GLY A 48 13.39 -6.59 -13.02
CA GLY A 48 13.71 -5.56 -14.00
C GLY A 48 12.58 -5.28 -14.99
N TRP A 49 11.33 -5.60 -14.63
CA TRP A 49 10.20 -5.51 -15.56
C TRP A 49 9.90 -4.06 -15.94
N LYS A 50 9.85 -3.80 -17.26
CA LYS A 50 9.49 -2.51 -17.89
C LYS A 50 8.59 -2.74 -19.10
N ALA A 51 7.80 -3.81 -19.07
CA ALA A 51 6.97 -4.21 -20.20
C ALA A 51 5.81 -3.23 -20.41
N LYS A 52 5.46 -3.04 -21.68
CA LYS A 52 4.34 -2.21 -22.15
C LYS A 52 3.16 -3.11 -22.55
N PRO A 53 1.93 -2.56 -22.66
CA PRO A 53 0.77 -3.34 -23.10
C PRO A 53 0.96 -4.09 -24.42
N TRP A 54 1.75 -3.53 -25.34
CA TRP A 54 2.09 -4.11 -26.64
C TRP A 54 3.36 -4.98 -26.62
N SER A 55 3.98 -5.18 -25.47
CA SER A 55 5.12 -6.09 -25.34
C SER A 55 4.67 -7.53 -25.56
N ARG A 56 5.49 -8.34 -26.25
CA ARG A 56 5.20 -9.75 -26.46
C ARG A 56 5.35 -10.55 -25.16
N GLY A 57 4.52 -11.58 -25.00
CA GLY A 57 4.54 -12.48 -23.85
C GLY A 57 3.69 -12.00 -22.66
N SER A 58 3.80 -12.69 -21.53
CA SER A 58 2.97 -12.48 -20.34
C SER A 58 3.54 -11.47 -19.33
N ILE A 59 4.70 -10.88 -19.60
CA ILE A 59 5.41 -10.01 -18.65
C ILE A 59 4.55 -8.79 -18.28
N TYR A 60 3.90 -8.14 -19.25
CA TYR A 60 3.05 -6.98 -18.94
C TYR A 60 1.87 -7.37 -18.03
N LEU A 61 1.24 -8.51 -18.27
CA LEU A 61 0.14 -9.01 -17.45
C LEU A 61 0.59 -9.31 -16.02
N GLN A 62 1.77 -9.91 -15.85
CA GLN A 62 2.33 -10.17 -14.53
C GLN A 62 2.71 -8.85 -13.84
N GLN A 63 3.42 -7.96 -14.53
CA GLN A 63 3.80 -6.64 -14.03
C GLN A 63 2.57 -5.84 -13.58
N SER A 64 1.52 -5.81 -14.38
CA SER A 64 0.29 -5.06 -14.06
C SER A 64 -0.40 -5.62 -12.82
N ALA A 65 -0.42 -6.95 -12.63
CA ALA A 65 -0.94 -7.58 -11.43
C ALA A 65 -0.14 -7.18 -10.17
N PHE A 66 1.19 -7.20 -10.24
CA PHE A 66 2.05 -6.76 -9.13
C PHE A 66 1.90 -5.26 -8.85
N VAL A 67 1.83 -4.42 -9.87
CA VAL A 67 1.58 -2.97 -9.69
C VAL A 67 0.21 -2.73 -9.07
N ALA A 68 -0.83 -3.45 -9.50
CA ALA A 68 -2.16 -3.35 -8.91
C ALA A 68 -2.16 -3.75 -7.43
N ALA A 69 -1.51 -4.87 -7.09
CA ALA A 69 -1.40 -5.34 -5.72
C ALA A 69 -0.61 -4.36 -4.83
N MET A 70 0.48 -3.78 -5.36
CA MET A 70 1.27 -2.74 -4.70
C MET A 70 0.44 -1.50 -4.41
N VAL A 71 -0.26 -0.97 -5.42
CA VAL A 71 -1.13 0.21 -5.29
C VAL A 71 -2.27 -0.04 -4.30
N ALA A 72 -2.93 -1.18 -4.42
CA ALA A 72 -4.02 -1.55 -3.52
C ALA A 72 -3.57 -1.64 -2.07
N SER A 73 -2.43 -2.30 -1.82
CA SER A 73 -1.90 -2.49 -0.46
C SER A 73 -1.48 -1.16 0.16
N TYR A 74 -0.70 -0.34 -0.54
CA TYR A 74 -0.36 0.99 -0.06
C TYR A 74 -1.61 1.84 0.23
N GLY A 75 -2.57 1.86 -0.69
CA GLY A 75 -3.81 2.61 -0.52
C GLY A 75 -4.65 2.15 0.67
N ARG A 76 -4.76 0.84 0.92
CA ARG A 76 -5.49 0.30 2.09
C ARG A 76 -4.86 0.71 3.41
N ALA A 77 -3.53 0.75 3.49
CA ALA A 77 -2.83 1.20 4.69
C ALA A 77 -3.21 2.64 5.06
N VAL A 78 -3.11 3.57 4.09
CA VAL A 78 -3.18 5.02 4.38
C VAL A 78 -4.57 5.65 4.23
N ILE A 79 -5.53 4.95 3.62
CA ILE A 79 -6.91 5.45 3.47
C ILE A 79 -7.74 5.10 4.71
N LYS A 80 -8.77 5.92 4.96
CA LYS A 80 -9.77 5.67 6.00
C LYS A 80 -10.41 4.28 5.86
N SER A 81 -10.56 3.57 6.97
CA SER A 81 -11.15 2.24 7.01
C SER A 81 -12.01 2.06 8.26
N ARG A 82 -13.03 1.19 8.18
CA ARG A 82 -13.92 0.91 9.31
C ARG A 82 -13.26 -0.13 10.23
N MET A 83 -13.15 0.19 11.52
CA MET A 83 -12.71 -0.70 12.60
C MET A 83 -13.80 -0.70 13.68
N HIS A 84 -14.40 -1.86 13.98
CA HIS A 84 -15.49 -1.99 14.97
C HIS A 84 -16.61 -0.96 14.80
N GLY A 85 -17.09 -0.75 13.57
CA GLY A 85 -18.14 0.21 13.28
C GLY A 85 -17.70 1.68 13.24
N LYS A 86 -16.50 2.03 13.73
CA LYS A 86 -15.94 3.39 13.69
C LYS A 86 -15.07 3.59 12.45
N MET A 87 -15.19 4.76 11.83
CA MET A 87 -14.26 5.16 10.76
C MET A 87 -12.94 5.59 11.39
N MET A 88 -11.85 4.93 11.01
CA MET A 88 -10.50 5.24 11.49
C MET A 88 -9.68 5.88 10.39
N HIS A 89 -9.01 6.97 10.73
CA HIS A 89 -8.07 7.66 9.86
C HIS A 89 -6.66 7.11 10.09
N PHE A 90 -5.85 7.11 9.05
CA PHE A 90 -4.42 6.87 9.22
C PHE A 90 -3.80 8.10 9.89
N PRO A 91 -2.94 7.95 10.92
CA PRO A 91 -2.39 9.10 11.62
C PRO A 91 -1.46 9.91 10.71
N GLU A 92 -1.82 11.16 10.44
CA GLU A 92 -1.09 12.02 9.50
C GLU A 92 0.29 12.41 10.04
N GLU A 93 0.50 12.34 11.35
CA GLU A 93 1.81 12.55 11.96
C GLU A 93 2.87 11.57 11.46
N LEU A 94 2.47 10.36 11.06
CA LEU A 94 3.37 9.34 10.52
C LEU A 94 3.81 9.64 9.08
N LEU A 95 3.25 10.66 8.44
CA LEU A 95 3.60 11.11 7.09
C LEU A 95 4.44 12.39 7.10
N ARG A 96 4.74 12.97 8.28
CA ARG A 96 5.41 14.27 8.40
C ARG A 96 6.83 14.30 7.84
N GLU A 97 7.51 13.14 7.80
CA GLU A 97 8.87 13.01 7.29
C GLU A 97 8.95 12.86 5.76
N PHE A 98 7.80 12.92 5.07
CA PHE A 98 7.78 12.87 3.62
C PHE A 98 8.22 14.21 3.04
N ASN A 99 9.22 14.17 2.17
CA ASN A 99 9.59 15.31 1.33
C ASN A 99 8.56 15.52 0.20
N GLU A 100 8.76 16.56 -0.60
CA GLU A 100 7.84 16.91 -1.70
C GLU A 100 7.64 15.78 -2.72
N ALA A 101 8.73 15.07 -3.09
CA ALA A 101 8.66 13.96 -4.03
C ALA A 101 7.89 12.77 -3.44
N GLU A 102 8.12 12.44 -2.17
CA GLU A 102 7.41 11.40 -1.44
C GLU A 102 5.92 11.75 -1.30
N MET A 103 5.58 13.01 -1.02
CA MET A 103 4.21 13.49 -0.97
C MET A 103 3.51 13.42 -2.33
N ALA A 104 4.22 13.70 -3.42
CA ALA A 104 3.70 13.55 -4.77
C ALA A 104 3.38 12.07 -5.08
N ILE A 105 4.26 11.14 -4.74
CA ILE A 105 4.01 9.69 -4.87
C ILE A 105 2.84 9.27 -3.96
N HIS A 106 2.79 9.71 -2.71
CA HIS A 106 1.69 9.43 -1.80
C HIS A 106 0.33 9.82 -2.41
N GLY A 107 0.24 11.04 -2.94
CA GLY A 107 -0.95 11.55 -3.63
C GLY A 107 -1.31 10.71 -4.85
N ARG A 108 -0.32 10.39 -5.70
CA ARG A 108 -0.51 9.55 -6.88
C ARG A 108 -1.00 8.14 -6.54
N MET A 109 -0.46 7.52 -5.50
CA MET A 109 -0.87 6.17 -5.06
C MET A 109 -2.32 6.15 -4.59
N LYS A 110 -2.73 7.16 -3.81
CA LYS A 110 -4.13 7.32 -3.40
C LYS A 110 -5.05 7.56 -4.58
N TRP A 111 -4.64 8.39 -5.54
CA TRP A 111 -5.40 8.62 -6.76
C TRP A 111 -5.55 7.35 -7.58
N LEU A 112 -4.45 6.63 -7.85
CA LEU A 112 -4.45 5.37 -8.60
C LEU A 112 -5.39 4.35 -7.94
N ARG A 113 -5.27 4.15 -6.63
CA ARG A 113 -6.15 3.22 -5.91
C ARG A 113 -7.62 3.62 -6.05
N ASN A 114 -7.95 4.90 -5.83
CA ASN A 114 -9.34 5.35 -5.79
C ASN A 114 -10.00 5.50 -7.17
N LYS A 115 -9.22 5.80 -8.21
CA LYS A 115 -9.76 6.05 -9.55
C LYS A 115 -9.55 4.87 -10.49
N ILE A 116 -8.31 4.42 -10.62
CA ILE A 116 -7.94 3.43 -11.65
C ILE A 116 -8.19 1.99 -11.20
N TYR A 117 -7.91 1.68 -9.93
CA TYR A 117 -7.96 0.29 -9.42
C TYR A 117 -9.20 -0.05 -8.59
N ALA A 118 -10.03 0.94 -8.24
CA ALA A 118 -11.29 0.72 -7.51
C ALA A 118 -12.53 0.82 -8.40
N HIS A 119 -12.44 1.53 -9.53
CA HIS A 119 -13.60 1.87 -10.34
C HIS A 119 -13.29 1.71 -11.84
N SER A 120 -14.34 1.41 -12.61
CA SER A 120 -14.35 1.52 -14.07
C SER A 120 -15.20 2.72 -14.43
N ASP A 121 -14.58 3.84 -14.81
CA ASP A 121 -15.26 5.08 -15.17
C ASP A 121 -14.98 5.53 -16.61
N GLY A 122 -15.89 6.30 -17.20
CA GLY A 122 -15.74 6.81 -18.57
C GLY A 122 -14.68 7.92 -18.70
N GLU A 123 -14.15 8.43 -17.58
CA GLU A 123 -13.04 9.40 -17.58
C GLU A 123 -11.71 8.70 -17.92
N SER A 124 -11.49 7.53 -17.32
CA SER A 124 -10.26 6.76 -17.43
C SER A 124 -10.29 5.78 -18.61
N TYR A 125 -11.47 5.29 -18.98
CA TYR A 125 -11.68 4.36 -20.09
C TYR A 125 -12.42 5.06 -21.22
N LYS A 126 -11.69 5.48 -22.25
CA LYS A 126 -12.28 6.17 -23.41
C LYS A 126 -12.54 5.17 -24.52
N VAL A 127 -13.79 5.14 -24.96
CA VAL A 127 -14.30 4.24 -26.00
C VAL A 127 -14.83 5.10 -27.13
N ARG A 128 -14.51 4.74 -28.37
CA ARG A 128 -15.10 5.28 -29.59
C ARG A 128 -15.76 4.12 -30.33
N PRO A 129 -17.11 4.01 -30.29
CA PRO A 129 -17.79 2.89 -30.92
C PRO A 129 -17.73 2.99 -32.45
N TRP A 130 -17.48 1.86 -33.11
CA TRP A 130 -17.45 1.75 -34.58
C TRP A 130 -18.48 0.74 -35.06
N ARG A 131 -19.15 1.02 -36.17
CA ARG A 131 -20.03 0.05 -36.84
C ARG A 131 -19.21 -0.85 -37.78
N SER A 132 -18.28 -1.62 -37.22
CA SER A 132 -17.37 -2.50 -37.98
C SER A 132 -16.99 -3.71 -37.13
N SER A 133 -16.94 -4.90 -37.72
CA SER A 133 -16.35 -6.09 -37.08
C SER A 133 -14.82 -6.09 -37.12
N ALA A 134 -14.21 -5.17 -37.88
CA ALA A 134 -12.76 -5.10 -38.06
C ALA A 134 -12.04 -4.20 -37.04
N HIS A 135 -12.78 -3.36 -36.31
CA HIS A 135 -12.23 -2.40 -35.34
C HIS A 135 -12.79 -2.67 -33.96
N SER A 136 -11.92 -2.66 -32.93
CA SER A 136 -12.36 -2.63 -31.54
C SER A 136 -12.74 -1.21 -31.13
N ASP A 137 -13.79 -1.07 -30.33
CA ASP A 137 -14.31 0.24 -29.87
C ASP A 137 -13.38 1.00 -28.91
N ILE A 138 -12.22 0.46 -28.53
CA ILE A 138 -11.35 1.05 -27.50
C ILE A 138 -10.44 2.12 -28.09
N TYR A 139 -10.44 3.30 -27.47
CA TYR A 139 -9.57 4.42 -27.84
C TYR A 139 -8.42 4.62 -26.84
N GLN A 140 -8.68 4.47 -25.53
CA GLN A 140 -7.65 4.63 -24.50
C GLN A 140 -7.98 3.81 -23.25
N ASN A 141 -7.03 2.98 -22.82
CA ASN A 141 -7.04 2.28 -21.53
C ASN A 141 -5.84 2.74 -20.67
N PRO A 142 -5.99 2.81 -19.34
CA PRO A 142 -4.88 3.08 -18.44
C PRO A 142 -3.77 2.04 -18.60
N THR A 143 -2.51 2.49 -18.65
CA THR A 143 -1.36 1.58 -18.57
C THR A 143 -1.02 1.35 -17.10
N HIS A 144 -0.99 0.09 -16.71
CA HIS A 144 -0.73 -0.32 -15.33
C HIS A 144 0.76 -0.55 -15.12
N GLU A 145 1.52 0.54 -15.12
CA GLU A 145 2.96 0.52 -14.87
C GLU A 145 3.36 1.63 -13.90
N MET A 146 4.51 1.45 -13.25
CA MET A 146 5.15 2.44 -12.41
C MET A 146 6.65 2.47 -12.69
N GLY A 147 7.24 3.67 -12.72
CA GLY A 147 8.66 3.84 -12.97
C GLY A 147 9.48 3.20 -11.85
N HIS A 148 10.66 2.66 -12.18
CA HIS A 148 11.53 2.03 -11.17
C HIS A 148 11.98 3.01 -10.09
N GLU A 149 12.22 4.28 -10.45
CA GLU A 149 12.54 5.31 -9.47
C GLU A 149 11.38 5.58 -8.50
N ASP A 150 10.15 5.67 -9.02
CA ASP A 150 8.94 5.81 -8.20
C ASP A 150 8.77 4.62 -7.25
N ILE A 151 9.04 3.39 -7.72
CA ILE A 151 8.96 2.18 -6.89
C ILE A 151 10.01 2.22 -5.77
N ARG A 152 11.25 2.62 -6.06
CA ARG A 152 12.29 2.74 -5.03
C ARG A 152 11.95 3.82 -4.01
N LEU A 153 11.43 4.95 -4.46
CA LEU A 153 10.97 6.02 -3.58
C LEU A 153 9.85 5.52 -2.67
N LEU A 154 8.85 4.82 -3.24
CA LEU A 154 7.75 4.21 -2.51
C LEU A 154 8.23 3.19 -1.46
N GLN A 155 9.25 2.39 -1.77
CA GLN A 155 9.85 1.47 -0.81
C GLN A 155 10.49 2.20 0.37
N GLY A 156 11.23 3.28 0.13
CA GLY A 156 11.77 4.13 1.19
C GLY A 156 10.67 4.72 2.07
N MET A 157 9.58 5.20 1.46
CA MET A 157 8.40 5.69 2.17
C MET A 157 7.76 4.60 3.05
N CYS A 158 7.61 3.37 2.53
CA CYS A 158 7.07 2.25 3.31
C CYS A 158 7.92 2.00 4.56
N LEU A 159 9.25 1.96 4.44
CA LEU A 159 10.15 1.72 5.58
C LEU A 159 10.04 2.80 6.66
N LYS A 160 9.99 4.09 6.27
CA LYS A 160 9.78 5.21 7.21
C LYS A 160 8.47 5.03 7.99
N VAL A 161 7.38 4.77 7.28
CA VAL A 161 6.06 4.61 7.90
C VAL A 161 5.98 3.36 8.76
N LEU A 162 6.57 2.24 8.33
CA LEU A 162 6.64 1.01 9.12
C LEU A 162 7.36 1.23 10.46
N ALA A 163 8.46 1.99 10.48
CA ALA A 163 9.16 2.36 11.70
C ALA A 163 8.26 3.19 12.64
N GLY A 164 7.66 4.26 12.12
CA GLY A 164 6.77 5.12 12.89
C GLY A 164 5.52 4.39 13.42
N ILE A 165 4.95 3.46 12.66
CA ILE A 165 3.84 2.62 13.14
C ILE A 165 4.29 1.74 14.32
N LYS A 166 5.45 1.08 14.22
CA LYS A 166 5.97 0.22 15.30
C LYS A 166 6.19 1.01 16.58
N GLU A 167 6.79 2.20 16.47
CA GLU A 167 6.96 3.12 17.61
C GLU A 167 5.62 3.54 18.20
N ARG A 168 4.64 3.91 17.36
CA ARG A 168 3.32 4.31 17.84
C ARG A 168 2.59 3.16 18.54
N MET A 169 2.67 1.94 18.01
CA MET A 169 2.09 0.75 18.64
C MET A 169 2.77 0.41 19.96
N ALA A 170 4.10 0.55 20.05
CA ALA A 170 4.84 0.38 21.30
C ALA A 170 4.43 1.43 22.34
N ALA A 171 4.28 2.69 21.94
CA ALA A 171 3.81 3.77 22.80
C ALA A 171 2.38 3.53 23.31
N ILE A 172 1.48 3.01 22.47
CA ILE A 172 0.14 2.60 22.90
C ILE A 172 0.26 1.53 23.97
N LYS A 173 1.04 0.46 23.77
CA LYS A 173 1.21 -0.60 24.78
C LYS A 173 1.80 -0.09 26.10
N ALA A 174 2.81 0.76 26.05
CA ALA A 174 3.49 1.30 27.22
C ALA A 174 2.59 2.21 28.09
N ALA A 175 1.50 2.73 27.54
CA ALA A 175 0.52 3.52 28.28
C ALA A 175 -0.42 2.67 29.16
N TYR A 176 -0.35 1.34 29.06
CA TYR A 176 -1.20 0.41 29.79
C TYR A 176 -0.34 -0.47 30.73
N PRO A 177 -0.87 -0.78 31.92
CA PRO A 177 -0.11 -1.39 32.99
C PRO A 177 0.25 -2.84 32.76
#